data_AF-A0A7V8A927-F1
#
_entry.id   AF-A0A7V8A927-F1
#
_cell.length_a   1.000
_cell.length_b   1.000
_cell.length_c   1.000
_cell.angle_alpha   90.00
_cell.angle_beta   90.00
_cell.angle_gamma   90.00
#
_symmetry.space_group_name_H-M   'P 1'
#
loop_
_entity.id
_entity.type
_entity.pdbx_description
1 polymer ?
#
loop_
_entity_poly.entity_id
_entity_poly.type
_entity_poly.pdbx_seq_one_letter_code
_entity_poly.pdbx_strand_id
1 'polypeptide(L)'
;MLFSALQDCETAEMVMAKFEEFFAPIISKLTEKEVQIAKMMNLLTGSHGIEIDRAAQIIGFSKHQFLRNSKKYFGFAPKILLRRSRFLKSILAVASNPTENPITLIDEGYFDYSHFVKDCHYFFQMSPSEFVKLDKPIAMLSMKVMQKLTGNQVQSLQQIKF
;
A
#
# COMPACT_ATOMS: atom_id res chain seq x y z
N MET A 1 24.52 -12.33 -19.67
CA MET A 1 23.98 -11.19 -18.88
C MET A 1 22.48 -11.13 -19.05
N LEU A 2 21.71 -10.86 -17.99
CA LEU A 2 20.23 -10.88 -18.01
C LEU A 2 19.64 -10.14 -19.23
N PHE A 3 20.16 -8.94 -19.54
CA PHE A 3 19.68 -8.13 -20.66
C PHE A 3 19.70 -8.84 -22.02
N SER A 4 20.74 -9.63 -22.31
CA SER A 4 20.83 -10.40 -23.56
C SER A 4 19.87 -11.60 -23.57
N ALA A 5 19.66 -12.24 -22.41
CA ALA A 5 18.71 -13.36 -22.31
C ALA A 5 17.24 -12.92 -22.44
N LEU A 6 16.95 -11.63 -22.23
CA LEU A 6 15.61 -11.05 -22.41
C LEU A 6 15.30 -10.68 -23.87
N GLN A 7 16.31 -10.49 -24.72
CA GLN A 7 16.10 -10.10 -26.11
C GLN A 7 15.41 -11.21 -26.93
N ASP A 8 15.60 -12.46 -26.52
CA ASP A 8 15.01 -13.64 -27.16
C ASP A 8 13.66 -14.05 -26.52
N CYS A 9 13.13 -13.25 -25.58
CA CYS A 9 11.86 -13.53 -24.93
C CYS A 9 10.70 -12.94 -25.73
N GLU A 10 9.85 -13.79 -26.29
CA GLU A 10 8.67 -13.38 -27.06
C GLU A 10 7.40 -13.24 -26.19
N THR A 11 7.41 -13.82 -24.98
CA THR A 11 6.26 -13.80 -24.06
C THR A 11 6.63 -13.37 -22.65
N ALA A 12 5.63 -12.93 -21.88
CA ALA A 12 5.81 -12.55 -20.48
C ALA A 12 6.28 -13.73 -19.62
N GLU A 13 5.82 -14.94 -19.92
CA GLU A 13 6.22 -16.17 -19.25
C GLU A 13 7.71 -16.46 -19.44
N MET A 14 8.25 -16.23 -20.64
CA MET A 14 9.69 -16.39 -20.92
C MET A 14 10.52 -15.37 -20.14
N VAL A 15 10.06 -14.10 -20.09
CA VAL A 15 10.71 -13.05 -19.28
C VAL A 15 10.75 -13.44 -17.81
N MET A 16 9.63 -13.93 -17.26
CA MET A 16 9.54 -14.37 -15.87
C MET A 16 10.49 -15.53 -15.56
N ALA A 17 10.55 -16.54 -16.44
CA ALA A 17 11.48 -17.66 -16.27
C ALA A 17 12.95 -17.20 -16.25
N LYS A 18 13.31 -16.23 -17.09
CA LYS A 18 14.68 -15.65 -17.10
C LYS A 18 14.97 -14.82 -15.86
N PHE A 19 13.97 -14.14 -15.31
CA PHE A 19 14.12 -13.45 -14.04
C PHE A 19 14.32 -14.44 -12.89
N GLU A 20 13.55 -15.52 -12.83
CA GLU A 20 13.73 -16.54 -11.79
C GLU A 20 15.12 -17.19 -11.87
N GLU A 21 15.54 -17.62 -13.06
CA GLU A 21 16.88 -18.21 -13.29
C GLU A 21 18.00 -17.28 -12.80
N PHE A 22 17.89 -15.99 -13.10
CA PHE A 22 18.92 -15.01 -12.79
C PHE A 22 18.91 -14.56 -11.32
N PHE A 23 17.73 -14.34 -10.75
CA PHE A 23 17.59 -13.77 -9.41
C PHE A 23 17.50 -14.82 -8.31
N ALA A 24 17.02 -16.04 -8.56
CA ALA A 24 16.90 -17.07 -7.51
C ALA A 24 18.24 -17.35 -6.76
N PRO A 25 19.42 -17.35 -7.42
CA PRO A 25 20.69 -17.50 -6.71
C PRO A 25 21.12 -16.25 -5.92
N ILE A 26 20.64 -15.06 -6.30
CA ILE A 26 20.99 -13.76 -5.70
C ILE A 26 20.06 -13.44 -4.52
N ILE A 27 18.78 -13.81 -4.64
CA ILE A 27 17.77 -13.66 -3.61
C ILE A 27 18.03 -14.72 -2.54
N SER A 28 18.84 -14.37 -1.54
CA SER A 28 18.99 -15.17 -0.33
C SER A 28 17.65 -15.30 0.39
N LYS A 29 17.47 -16.39 1.14
CA LYS A 29 16.34 -16.52 2.07
C LYS A 29 16.26 -15.27 2.95
N LEU A 30 15.06 -14.70 3.05
CA LEU A 30 14.81 -13.53 3.88
C LEU A 30 15.29 -13.79 5.32
N THR A 31 16.02 -12.83 5.86
CA THR A 31 16.37 -12.81 7.27
C THR A 31 15.09 -12.67 8.10
N GLU A 32 15.14 -13.13 9.36
CA GLU A 32 14.03 -12.95 10.29
C GLU A 32 13.61 -11.47 10.40
N LYS A 33 14.60 -10.57 10.36
CA LYS A 33 14.35 -9.14 10.43
C LYS A 33 13.55 -8.64 9.23
N GLU A 34 13.88 -9.06 8.02
CA GLU A 34 13.16 -8.67 6.81
C GLU A 34 11.72 -9.20 6.82
N VAL A 35 11.52 -10.44 7.28
CA VAL A 35 10.17 -11.00 7.49
C VAL A 35 9.38 -10.16 8.50
N GLN A 36 9.99 -9.76 9.62
CA GLN A 36 9.36 -8.89 10.61
C GLN A 36 9.00 -7.50 10.05
N ILE A 37 9.89 -6.89 9.26
CA ILE A 37 9.64 -5.57 8.62
C ILE A 37 8.50 -5.67 7.62
N ALA A 38 8.41 -6.75 6.86
CA ALA A 38 7.33 -6.89 5.90
C ALA A 38 5.99 -7.28 6.56
N LYS A 39 6.00 -8.07 7.65
CA LYS A 39 4.81 -8.19 8.52
C LYS A 39 4.37 -6.83 9.05
N MET A 40 5.32 -5.97 9.43
CA MET A 40 5.04 -4.60 9.86
C MET A 40 4.36 -3.78 8.77
N MET A 41 4.86 -3.87 7.53
CA MET A 41 4.25 -3.23 6.37
C MET A 41 2.81 -3.70 6.19
N ASN A 42 2.55 -5.02 6.24
CA ASN A 42 1.21 -5.59 6.11
C ASN A 42 0.24 -5.11 7.18
N LEU A 43 0.68 -4.97 8.43
CA LEU A 43 -0.17 -4.43 9.49
C LEU A 43 -0.51 -2.95 9.25
N LEU A 44 0.47 -2.15 8.83
CA LEU A 44 0.28 -0.71 8.60
C LEU A 44 -0.56 -0.39 7.35
N THR A 45 -0.71 -1.35 6.43
CA THR A 45 -1.48 -1.23 5.19
C THR A 45 -2.85 -1.92 5.28
N GLY A 46 -2.91 -3.08 5.94
CA GLY A 46 -4.08 -3.94 5.97
C GLY A 46 -5.07 -3.67 7.09
N SER A 47 -4.61 -3.25 8.27
CA SER A 47 -5.45 -3.18 9.47
C SER A 47 -6.06 -1.81 9.71
N HIS A 48 -7.37 -1.77 9.95
CA HIS A 48 -8.04 -0.60 10.52
C HIS A 48 -7.98 -0.69 12.05
N GLY A 49 -7.66 0.41 12.71
CA GLY A 49 -7.75 0.51 14.17
C GLY A 49 -6.76 -0.34 14.99
N ILE A 50 -5.70 -0.90 14.40
CA ILE A 50 -4.73 -1.67 15.20
C ILE A 50 -3.99 -0.76 16.19
N GLU A 51 -3.98 -1.17 17.45
CA GLU A 51 -3.15 -0.52 18.46
C GLU A 51 -1.68 -0.86 18.23
N ILE A 52 -0.81 0.14 18.35
CA ILE A 52 0.63 -0.02 18.09
C ILE A 52 1.26 -1.06 19.00
N ASP A 53 0.80 -1.18 20.24
CA ASP A 53 1.33 -2.17 21.19
C ASP A 53 0.97 -3.59 20.76
N ARG A 54 -0.27 -3.82 20.32
CA ARG A 54 -0.70 -5.09 19.74
C ARG A 54 0.04 -5.41 18.44
N ALA A 55 0.20 -4.42 17.57
CA ALA A 55 0.96 -4.58 16.31
C ALA A 55 2.42 -4.97 16.58
N ALA A 56 3.04 -4.36 17.59
CA ALA A 56 4.41 -4.68 18.00
C ALA A 56 4.51 -6.12 18.54
N GLN A 57 3.57 -6.53 19.41
CA GLN A 57 3.51 -7.89 19.94
C GLN A 57 3.39 -8.96 18.84
N ILE A 58 2.50 -8.76 17.85
CA ILE A 58 2.30 -9.71 16.73
C ILE A 58 3.61 -9.97 15.96
N ILE A 59 4.48 -8.96 15.86
CA ILE A 59 5.73 -9.03 15.11
C ILE A 59 6.90 -9.53 16.00
N GLY A 60 6.75 -9.51 17.32
CA GLY A 60 7.85 -9.77 18.26
C GLY A 60 8.73 -8.54 18.52
N PHE A 61 8.18 -7.33 18.38
CA PHE A 61 8.85 -6.08 18.74
C PHE A 61 8.34 -5.52 20.07
N SER A 62 9.22 -4.81 20.78
CA SER A 62 8.77 -3.80 21.74
C SER A 62 8.17 -2.59 21.01
N LYS A 63 7.33 -1.82 21.70
CA LYS A 63 6.77 -0.56 21.16
C LYS A 63 7.84 0.36 20.60
N HIS A 64 8.95 0.54 21.33
CA HIS A 64 10.06 1.39 20.89
C HIS A 64 10.74 0.85 19.63
N GLN A 65 10.93 -0.47 19.53
CA GLN A 65 11.48 -1.09 18.32
C GLN A 65 10.54 -0.88 17.12
N PHE A 66 9.23 -1.04 17.31
CA PHE A 66 8.24 -0.80 16.27
C PHE A 66 8.30 0.64 15.77
N LEU A 67 8.22 1.64 16.68
CA LEU A 67 8.30 3.06 16.31
C LEU A 67 9.60 3.40 15.56
N ARG A 68 10.74 2.89 16.04
CA ARG A 68 12.05 3.12 15.43
C ARG A 68 12.13 2.48 14.04
N ASN A 69 11.70 1.23 13.91
CA ASN A 69 11.75 0.50 12.64
C ASN A 69 10.80 1.14 11.61
N SER A 70 9.64 1.64 12.02
CA SER A 70 8.74 2.39 11.13
C SER A 70 9.46 3.56 10.47
N LYS A 71 10.11 4.40 11.28
CA LYS A 71 10.85 5.55 10.76
C LYS A 71 12.05 5.11 9.92
N LYS A 72 12.79 4.09 10.36
CA LYS A 72 14.00 3.61 9.69
C LYS A 72 13.70 3.03 8.30
N TYR A 73 12.69 2.17 8.19
CA TYR A 73 12.44 1.39 6.98
C TYR A 73 11.36 1.99 6.08
N PHE A 74 10.46 2.81 6.63
CA PHE A 74 9.38 3.45 5.86
C PHE A 74 9.45 4.97 5.84
N GLY A 75 10.38 5.60 6.57
CA GLY A 75 10.54 7.06 6.61
C GLY A 75 9.51 7.81 7.48
N PHE A 76 8.45 7.13 7.94
CA PHE A 76 7.34 7.77 8.64
C PHE A 76 6.98 7.08 9.95
N ALA A 77 6.35 7.83 10.85
CA ALA A 77 5.75 7.27 12.06
C ALA A 77 4.54 6.38 11.71
N PRO A 78 4.26 5.32 12.48
CA PRO A 78 3.15 4.40 12.19
C PRO A 78 1.80 5.08 12.01
N LYS A 79 1.49 6.09 12.84
CA LYS A 79 0.23 6.83 12.78
C LYS A 79 0.01 7.51 11.42
N ILE A 80 1.06 8.03 10.79
CA ILE A 80 0.96 8.64 9.45
C ILE A 80 0.74 7.58 8.38
N LEU A 81 1.39 6.41 8.50
CA LEU A 81 1.22 5.31 7.57
C LEU A 81 -0.19 4.73 7.63
N LEU A 82 -0.74 4.54 8.82
CA LEU A 82 -2.13 4.12 9.03
C LEU A 82 -3.13 5.15 8.48
N ARG A 83 -2.92 6.45 8.73
CA ARG A 83 -3.74 7.53 8.16
C ARG A 83 -3.71 7.53 6.64
N ARG A 84 -2.51 7.42 6.05
CA ARG A 84 -2.33 7.37 4.59
C ARG A 84 -2.99 6.13 4.00
N SER A 85 -2.89 5.00 4.69
CA SER A 85 -3.49 3.73 4.31
C SER A 85 -5.02 3.86 4.15
N ARG A 86 -5.73 4.26 5.22
CA ARG A 86 -7.19 4.49 5.18
C ARG A 86 -7.59 5.58 4.19
N PHE A 87 -6.79 6.64 4.08
CA PHE A 87 -7.05 7.74 3.16
C PHE A 87 -7.03 7.27 1.72
N LEU A 88 -5.99 6.54 1.31
CA LEU A 88 -5.87 6.01 -0.04
C LEU A 88 -7.02 5.05 -0.35
N LYS A 89 -7.41 4.16 0.57
CA LYS A 89 -8.59 3.30 0.38
C LYS A 89 -9.87 4.13 0.18
N SER A 90 -10.07 5.17 0.98
CA SER A 90 -11.29 5.98 0.90
C SER A 90 -11.37 6.83 -0.38
N ILE A 91 -10.28 7.53 -0.73
CA ILE A 91 -10.29 8.42 -1.89
C ILE A 91 -10.40 7.65 -3.21
N LEU A 92 -9.82 6.46 -3.26
CA LEU A 92 -9.95 5.56 -4.41
C LEU A 92 -11.38 5.03 -4.54
N ALA A 93 -12.04 4.67 -3.44
CA ALA A 93 -13.45 4.25 -3.44
C ALA A 93 -14.36 5.38 -3.94
N VAL A 94 -14.15 6.60 -3.44
CA VAL A 94 -14.90 7.81 -3.85
C VAL A 94 -14.66 8.14 -5.33
N ALA A 95 -13.40 8.09 -5.80
CA ALA A 95 -13.08 8.37 -7.21
C ALA A 95 -13.59 7.31 -8.19
N SER A 96 -13.73 6.06 -7.74
CA SER A 96 -14.24 4.97 -8.58
C SER A 96 -15.77 4.94 -8.68
N ASN A 97 -16.48 5.54 -7.73
CA ASN A 97 -17.94 5.50 -7.63
C ASN A 97 -18.53 6.93 -7.52
N PRO A 98 -18.38 7.78 -8.55
CA PRO A 98 -18.73 9.20 -8.48
C PRO A 98 -20.23 9.48 -8.31
N THR A 99 -21.10 8.48 -8.54
CA THR A 99 -22.56 8.60 -8.39
C THR A 99 -23.07 8.20 -7.00
N GLU A 100 -22.24 7.56 -6.19
CA GLU A 100 -22.60 7.12 -4.84
C GLU A 100 -22.36 8.21 -3.80
N ASN A 101 -23.01 8.10 -2.64
CA ASN A 101 -22.80 9.01 -1.53
C ASN A 101 -21.35 8.81 -0.98
N PRO A 102 -20.47 9.82 -1.01
CA PRO A 102 -19.10 9.66 -0.55
C PRO A 102 -18.99 9.22 0.92
N ILE A 103 -19.97 9.56 1.76
CA ILE A 103 -19.99 9.20 3.18
C ILE A 103 -20.07 7.68 3.36
N THR A 104 -20.74 6.95 2.46
CA THR A 104 -20.87 5.49 2.55
C THR A 104 -19.65 4.74 2.01
N LEU A 105 -18.72 5.47 1.38
CA LEU A 105 -17.53 4.90 0.71
C LEU A 105 -16.24 5.06 1.53
N ILE A 106 -16.24 5.93 2.54
CA ILE A 106 -15.04 6.16 3.35
C ILE A 106 -14.82 5.01 4.35
N ASP A 107 -13.55 4.79 4.67
CA ASP A 107 -13.09 3.78 5.61
C ASP A 107 -13.73 3.97 7.00
N GLU A 108 -14.19 2.87 7.62
CA GLU A 108 -14.79 2.86 8.96
C GLU A 108 -13.87 3.42 10.06
N GLY A 109 -12.56 3.49 9.79
CA GLY A 109 -11.59 4.15 10.66
C GLY A 109 -11.70 5.68 10.70
N TYR A 110 -12.63 6.29 9.97
CA TYR A 110 -13.01 7.69 10.11
C TYR A 110 -14.21 7.84 11.03
N PHE A 111 -14.11 8.79 11.97
CA PHE A 111 -15.23 9.13 12.85
C PHE A 111 -16.39 9.77 12.08
N ASP A 112 -16.06 10.60 11.09
CA ASP A 112 -17.01 11.27 10.21
C ASP A 112 -16.35 11.65 8.87
N TYR A 113 -17.16 12.15 7.94
CA TYR A 113 -16.69 12.62 6.64
C TYR A 113 -15.73 13.82 6.74
N SER A 114 -15.89 14.70 7.73
CA SER A 114 -14.99 15.85 7.92
C SER A 114 -13.55 15.44 8.24
N HIS A 115 -13.34 14.33 8.95
CA HIS A 115 -12.01 13.77 9.17
C HIS A 115 -11.37 13.25 7.89
N PHE A 116 -12.16 12.63 7.00
CA PHE A 116 -11.68 12.24 5.67
C PHE A 116 -11.32 13.46 4.82
N VAL A 117 -12.16 14.49 4.81
CA VAL A 117 -11.88 15.76 4.09
C VAL A 117 -10.60 16.40 4.61
N LYS A 118 -10.34 16.41 5.93
CA LYS A 118 -9.08 16.89 6.51
C LYS A 118 -7.88 16.08 6.03
N ASP A 119 -7.98 14.75 5.97
CA ASP A 119 -6.91 13.91 5.43
C ASP A 119 -6.68 14.17 3.93
N CYS A 120 -7.74 14.47 3.16
CA CYS A 120 -7.65 14.86 1.75
C CYS A 120 -6.83 16.15 1.55
N HIS A 121 -7.12 17.19 2.34
CA HIS A 121 -6.32 18.42 2.33
C HIS A 121 -4.89 18.17 2.82
N TYR A 122 -4.70 17.33 3.84
CA TYR A 122 -3.36 17.03 4.34
C TYR A 122 -2.49 16.32 3.29
N PHE A 123 -3.01 15.29 2.61
CA PHE A 123 -2.24 14.46 1.68
C PHE A 123 -2.18 15.02 0.26
N PHE A 124 -3.28 15.59 -0.24
CA PHE A 124 -3.39 16.06 -1.63
C PHE A 124 -3.56 17.57 -1.76
N GLN A 125 -3.66 18.33 -0.66
CA GLN A 125 -3.85 19.79 -0.67
C GLN A 125 -5.11 20.23 -1.43
N MET A 126 -6.14 19.36 -1.45
CA MET A 126 -7.42 19.60 -2.10
C MET A 126 -8.54 18.78 -1.45
N SER A 127 -9.79 19.16 -1.72
CA SER A 127 -10.98 18.44 -1.30
C SER A 127 -11.21 17.16 -2.12
N PRO A 128 -12.03 16.22 -1.62
CA PRO A 128 -12.39 15.02 -2.38
C PRO A 128 -13.07 15.36 -3.72
N SER A 129 -13.97 16.35 -3.74
CA SER A 129 -14.67 16.77 -4.95
C SER A 129 -13.75 17.37 -6.02
N GLU A 130 -12.72 18.11 -5.61
CA GLU A 130 -11.72 18.63 -6.53
C GLU A 130 -10.88 17.48 -7.09
N PHE A 131 -10.48 16.54 -6.24
CA PHE A 131 -9.70 15.38 -6.66
C PHE A 131 -10.42 14.53 -7.73
N VAL A 132 -11.72 14.28 -7.55
CA VAL A 132 -12.55 13.49 -8.48
C VAL A 132 -12.70 14.15 -9.87
N LYS A 133 -12.68 15.48 -9.93
CA LYS A 133 -12.83 16.23 -11.19
C LYS A 133 -11.57 16.26 -12.05
N LEU A 134 -10.42 15.93 -11.48
CA LEU A 134 -9.16 15.97 -12.21
C LEU A 134 -9.10 14.84 -13.24
N ASP A 135 -8.65 15.15 -14.46
CA ASP A 135 -8.34 14.12 -15.44
C ASP A 135 -7.09 13.33 -15.02
N LYS A 136 -7.22 12.00 -14.94
CA LYS A 136 -6.21 11.09 -14.40
C LYS A 136 -6.16 9.76 -15.14
N PRO A 137 -5.91 9.74 -16.46
CA PRO A 137 -6.05 8.53 -17.26
C PRO A 137 -5.08 7.43 -16.77
N ILE A 138 -3.81 7.76 -16.52
CA ILE A 138 -2.81 6.79 -16.05
C ILE A 138 -3.14 6.28 -14.64
N ALA A 139 -3.49 7.19 -13.72
CA ALA A 139 -3.76 6.81 -12.33
C ALA A 139 -5.01 5.91 -12.26
N MET A 140 -6.09 6.25 -12.98
CA MET A 140 -7.31 5.44 -13.04
C MET A 140 -7.09 4.09 -13.71
N LEU A 141 -6.28 4.02 -14.77
CA LEU A 141 -5.91 2.75 -15.40
C LEU A 141 -5.11 1.86 -14.44
N SER A 142 -4.09 2.43 -13.78
CA SER A 142 -3.32 1.75 -12.75
C SER A 142 -4.23 1.24 -11.63
N MET A 143 -5.19 2.06 -11.17
CA MET A 143 -6.17 1.68 -10.15
C MET A 143 -7.03 0.48 -10.58
N LYS A 144 -7.59 0.51 -11.79
CA LYS A 144 -8.39 -0.60 -12.32
C LYS A 144 -7.59 -1.90 -12.42
N VAL A 145 -6.34 -1.83 -12.89
CA VAL A 145 -5.46 -3.00 -12.99
C VAL A 145 -5.15 -3.55 -11.59
N MET A 146 -4.76 -2.69 -10.67
CA MET A 146 -4.40 -3.07 -9.31
C MET A 146 -5.58 -3.65 -8.51
N GLN A 147 -6.79 -3.09 -8.69
CA GLN A 147 -8.01 -3.64 -8.09
C GLN A 147 -8.27 -5.08 -8.57
N LYS A 148 -8.08 -5.36 -9.87
CA LYS A 148 -8.21 -6.72 -10.43
C LYS A 148 -7.15 -7.69 -9.91
N LEU A 149 -5.90 -7.24 -9.79
CA LEU A 149 -4.78 -8.10 -9.41
C LEU A 149 -4.73 -8.42 -7.91
N THR A 150 -5.09 -7.47 -7.06
CA THR A 150 -4.84 -7.57 -5.61
C THR A 150 -6.09 -7.62 -4.75
N GLY A 151 -7.29 -7.39 -5.32
CA GLY A 151 -8.55 -7.32 -4.58
C GLY A 151 -8.64 -6.15 -3.58
N ASN A 152 -7.54 -5.42 -3.37
CA ASN A 152 -7.42 -4.28 -2.49
C ASN A 152 -7.12 -3.02 -3.30
N GLN A 153 -7.68 -1.90 -2.85
CA GLN A 153 -7.45 -0.61 -3.50
C GLN A 153 -5.99 -0.18 -3.34
N VAL A 154 -5.43 0.38 -4.43
CA VAL A 154 -4.02 0.67 -4.63
C VAL A 154 -3.37 1.37 -3.44
N GLN A 155 -2.71 0.60 -2.59
CA GLN A 155 -1.69 1.15 -1.71
C GLN A 155 -0.34 0.95 -2.36
N SER A 156 0.38 2.05 -2.53
CA SER A 156 1.80 2.09 -2.94
C SER A 156 2.72 1.21 -2.07
N LEU A 157 2.21 0.74 -0.93
CA LEU A 157 2.82 -0.30 -0.11
C LEU A 157 1.98 -1.57 -0.30
N GLN A 158 2.32 -2.37 -1.31
CA GLN A 158 1.64 -3.65 -1.53
C GLN A 158 1.89 -4.59 -0.35
N GLN A 159 0.87 -5.31 0.08
CA GLN A 159 1.06 -6.35 1.09
C GLN A 159 1.99 -7.43 0.52
N ILE A 160 3.08 -7.71 1.23
CA ILE A 160 4.01 -8.77 0.83
C ILE A 160 3.46 -10.07 1.42
N LYS A 161 3.06 -11.00 0.55
CA LYS A 161 2.68 -12.36 0.95
C LYS A 161 3.98 -13.15 1.18
N PHE A 162 4.09 -13.78 2.34
CA PHE A 162 5.15 -14.73 2.70
C PHE A 162 4.62 -16.15 2.67
#